data_AF-A0A1V4XCW9-F1
#
_entry.id   AF-A0A1V4XCW9-F1
#
_cell.length_a   1.000
_cell.length_b   1.000
_cell.length_c   1.000
_cell.angle_alpha   90.00
_cell.angle_beta   90.00
_cell.angle_gamma   90.00
#
_symmetry.space_group_name_H-M   'P 1'
#
loop_
_entity.id
_entity.type
_entity.pdbx_description
1 polymer ?
#
loop_
_entity_poly.entity_id
_entity_poly.type
_entity_poly.pdbx_seq_one_letter_code
_entity_poly.pdbx_strand_id
1 'polypeptide(L)'
;MKSMTFSLPFLPPSLNAYRNNHWRKQRSEEKTWKDYIAVKWAEMGRPKLKAVRIAMVFSFPDRRTRDLDNYLATGSKLVGDAVKGLFISDDSPEHLTAWSFRFEFGDEAKTTVVIEEADRKDGGCISGGQAAFWEDPSAPSSKMTAGEQVSAERLSGRQEMEVVPTSGRPVCTLYENCIAPLCPLDRSSLNGIWYPDEEICRSRIHGNLSWMRAQRKIAKSANRTSGYFTLAMLNRNCIIRPGITGLDPNEPEEPQLKRWLDDHPVKREMSEEEILMRKSLAQRCLVRKGDKVPVEGVSTPISKPPLKRGEGRKKCP
;
A
#
# COMPACT_ATOMS: atom_id res chain seq x y z
N MET A 1 -8.06 28.80 -22.56
CA MET A 1 -8.24 27.54 -21.80
C MET A 1 -8.25 27.89 -20.32
N LYS A 2 -9.25 27.44 -19.57
CA LYS A 2 -9.33 27.71 -18.14
C LYS A 2 -8.54 26.63 -17.41
N SER A 3 -7.43 27.01 -16.78
CA SER A 3 -6.66 26.13 -15.90
C SER A 3 -6.84 26.54 -14.45
N MET A 4 -6.91 25.54 -13.57
CA MET A 4 -7.08 25.71 -12.13
C MET A 4 -6.04 24.85 -11.44
N THR A 5 -5.33 25.43 -10.48
CA THR A 5 -4.30 24.71 -9.74
C THR A 5 -4.52 24.89 -8.25
N PHE A 6 -4.45 23.80 -7.50
CA PHE A 6 -4.48 23.83 -6.04
C PHE A 6 -3.61 22.73 -5.44
N SER A 7 -3.16 22.94 -4.21
CA SER A 7 -2.31 22.00 -3.48
C SER A 7 -3.06 21.35 -2.31
N LEU A 8 -2.71 20.10 -2.05
CA LEU A 8 -3.12 19.29 -0.91
C LEU A 8 -1.88 19.05 -0.03
N PRO A 9 -1.96 19.23 1.30
CA PRO A 9 -0.80 19.15 2.21
C PRO A 9 -0.40 17.70 2.56
N PHE A 10 -0.72 16.73 1.69
CA PHE A 10 -0.43 15.32 1.89
C PHE A 10 -0.27 14.59 0.56
N LEU A 11 0.37 13.42 0.63
CA LEU A 11 0.49 12.46 -0.46
C LEU A 11 -0.58 11.37 -0.33
N PRO A 12 -1.03 10.76 -1.44
CA PRO A 12 -1.92 9.61 -1.33
C PRO A 12 -1.17 8.46 -0.64
N PRO A 13 -1.87 7.63 0.14
CA PRO A 13 -1.26 6.41 0.66
C PRO A 13 -0.80 5.54 -0.52
N SER A 14 0.26 4.76 -0.32
CA SER A 14 0.64 3.76 -1.32
C SER A 14 -0.51 2.78 -1.55
N LEU A 15 -0.67 2.28 -2.78
CA LEU A 15 -1.73 1.32 -3.12
C LEU A 15 -1.74 0.10 -2.17
N ASN A 16 -0.56 -0.38 -1.79
CA ASN A 16 -0.41 -1.46 -0.84
C ASN A 16 -0.94 -1.09 0.56
N ALA A 17 -0.69 0.12 1.04
CA ALA A 17 -1.26 0.59 2.30
C ALA A 17 -2.79 0.78 2.17
N TYR A 18 -3.24 1.37 1.06
CA TYR A 18 -4.65 1.63 0.79
C TYR A 18 -5.48 0.34 0.76
N ARG A 19 -5.08 -0.65 -0.05
CA ARG A 19 -5.81 -1.91 -0.23
C ARG A 19 -5.86 -2.78 1.03
N ASN A 20 -4.80 -2.76 1.84
CA ASN A 20 -4.72 -3.57 3.05
C ASN A 20 -5.38 -2.91 4.27
N ASN A 21 -5.74 -1.63 4.18
CA ASN A 21 -6.48 -0.95 5.25
C ASN A 21 -7.93 -1.47 5.32
N HIS A 22 -8.46 -1.50 6.54
CA HIS A 22 -9.89 -1.77 6.75
C HIS A 22 -10.75 -0.74 6.02
N TRP A 23 -11.88 -1.16 5.44
CA TRP A 23 -12.78 -0.31 4.62
C TRP A 23 -13.18 1.00 5.31
N ARG A 24 -13.28 1.01 6.66
CA ARG A 24 -13.58 2.23 7.43
C ARG A 24 -12.47 3.27 7.31
N LYS A 25 -11.21 2.85 7.32
CA LYS A 25 -10.05 3.72 7.15
C LYS A 25 -9.90 4.19 5.70
N GLN A 26 -10.17 3.31 4.73
CA GLN A 26 -10.27 3.69 3.31
C GLN A 26 -11.33 4.78 3.10
N ARG A 27 -12.54 4.61 3.63
CA ARG A 27 -13.58 5.65 3.56
C ARG A 27 -13.20 6.94 4.27
N SER A 28 -12.49 6.85 5.39
CA SER A 28 -11.98 8.03 6.08
C SER A 28 -10.99 8.80 5.19
N GLU A 29 -10.10 8.10 4.50
CA GLU A 29 -9.16 8.69 3.55
C GLU A 29 -9.90 9.32 2.37
N GLU A 30 -10.80 8.56 1.71
CA GLU A 30 -11.64 9.08 0.62
C GLU A 30 -12.40 10.34 1.04
N LYS A 31 -12.95 10.34 2.27
CA LYS A 31 -13.64 11.51 2.82
C LYS A 31 -12.68 12.69 2.98
N THR A 32 -11.50 12.50 3.56
CA THR A 32 -10.50 13.57 3.70
C THR A 32 -10.18 14.20 2.35
N TRP A 33 -9.90 13.38 1.33
CA TRP A 33 -9.62 13.87 -0.02
C TRP A 33 -10.79 14.65 -0.62
N LYS A 34 -12.00 14.13 -0.49
CA LYS A 34 -13.23 14.80 -0.93
C LYS A 34 -13.43 16.15 -0.24
N ASP A 35 -13.27 16.19 1.08
CA ASP A 35 -13.48 17.40 1.87
C ASP A 35 -12.47 18.50 1.48
N TYR A 36 -11.18 18.16 1.35
CA TYR A 36 -10.16 19.13 0.93
C TYR A 36 -10.39 19.66 -0.49
N ILE A 37 -10.70 18.77 -1.43
CA ILE A 37 -10.97 19.15 -2.82
C ILE A 37 -12.26 19.98 -2.91
N ALA A 38 -13.28 19.66 -2.10
CA ALA A 38 -14.52 20.44 -2.02
C ALA A 38 -14.28 21.85 -1.47
N VAL A 39 -13.42 22.01 -0.47
CA VAL A 39 -13.00 23.33 0.04
C VAL A 39 -12.29 24.11 -1.06
N LYS A 40 -11.32 23.51 -1.76
CA LYS A 40 -10.61 24.16 -2.88
C LYS A 40 -11.54 24.53 -4.03
N TRP A 41 -12.49 23.66 -4.36
CA TRP A 41 -13.53 23.94 -5.35
C TRP A 41 -14.41 25.14 -4.95
N ALA A 42 -14.80 25.22 -3.67
CA ALA A 42 -15.57 26.34 -3.15
C ALA A 42 -14.78 27.66 -3.16
N GLU A 43 -13.50 27.63 -2.75
CA GLU A 43 -12.58 28.78 -2.81
C GLU A 43 -12.43 29.32 -4.24
N MET A 44 -12.45 28.45 -5.25
CA MET A 44 -12.37 28.80 -6.67
C MET A 44 -13.70 29.26 -7.28
N GLY A 45 -14.74 29.49 -6.48
CA GLY A 45 -16.04 29.96 -6.96
C GLY A 45 -16.92 28.87 -7.55
N ARG A 46 -16.74 27.61 -7.13
CA ARG A 46 -17.57 26.45 -7.50
C ARG A 46 -17.72 26.24 -9.01
N PRO A 47 -16.60 26.20 -9.76
CA PRO A 47 -16.64 26.04 -11.20
C PRO A 47 -17.23 24.67 -11.60
N LYS A 48 -17.99 24.66 -12.69
CA LYS A 48 -18.44 23.43 -13.36
C LYS A 48 -17.91 23.42 -14.78
N LEU A 49 -17.22 22.35 -15.14
CA LEU A 49 -16.55 22.14 -16.42
C LEU A 49 -17.21 20.95 -17.12
N LYS A 50 -17.27 20.99 -18.46
CA LYS A 50 -17.89 19.92 -19.25
C LYS A 50 -16.96 18.73 -19.42
N ALA A 51 -15.69 18.99 -19.71
CA ALA A 51 -14.65 17.99 -19.87
C ALA A 51 -13.34 18.55 -19.32
N VAL A 52 -12.54 17.70 -18.68
CA VAL A 52 -11.29 18.10 -18.03
C VAL A 52 -10.13 17.17 -18.37
N ARG A 53 -8.93 17.73 -18.26
CA ARG A 53 -7.66 17.00 -18.12
C ARG A 53 -7.12 17.27 -16.73
N ILE A 54 -6.68 16.23 -16.04
CA ILE A 54 -6.14 16.35 -14.69
C ILE A 54 -4.65 16.04 -14.72
N ALA A 55 -3.83 16.96 -14.22
CA ALA A 55 -2.44 16.68 -13.91
C ALA A 55 -2.21 16.65 -12.40
N MET A 56 -1.43 15.67 -11.94
CA MET A 56 -1.03 15.54 -10.55
C MET A 56 0.49 15.64 -10.43
N VAL A 57 0.96 16.53 -9.55
CA VAL A 57 2.37 16.64 -9.19
C VAL A 57 2.52 16.17 -7.75
N PHE A 58 3.31 15.12 -7.54
CA PHE A 58 3.64 14.66 -6.19
C PHE A 58 5.00 15.22 -5.79
N SER A 59 5.01 16.01 -4.73
CA SER A 59 6.23 16.53 -4.11
C SER A 59 6.60 15.64 -2.94
N PHE A 60 7.77 15.01 -2.99
CA PHE A 60 8.26 14.15 -1.90
C PHE A 60 9.33 14.88 -1.08
N PRO A 61 9.26 14.80 0.27
CA PRO A 61 10.20 15.47 1.17
C PRO A 61 11.57 14.78 1.22
N ASP A 62 11.68 13.58 0.67
CA ASP A 62 12.87 12.76 0.76
C ASP A 62 13.11 11.97 -0.53
N ARG A 63 14.36 11.56 -0.73
CA ARG A 63 14.81 10.79 -1.89
C ARG A 63 14.68 9.27 -1.70
N ARG A 64 13.82 8.80 -0.78
CA ARG A 64 13.60 7.35 -0.61
C ARG A 64 13.00 6.77 -1.89
N THR A 65 13.51 5.62 -2.31
CA THR A 65 12.98 4.87 -3.44
C THR A 65 11.53 4.47 -3.16
N ARG A 66 10.62 4.97 -3.99
CA ARG A 66 9.18 4.68 -3.91
C ARG A 66 8.75 4.04 -5.23
N ASP A 67 7.84 3.09 -5.12
CA ASP A 67 7.15 2.53 -6.27
C ASP A 67 6.09 3.55 -6.75
N LEU A 68 6.39 4.24 -7.85
CA LEU A 68 5.60 5.35 -8.39
C LEU A 68 4.20 4.88 -8.79
N ASP A 69 4.08 3.68 -9.33
CA ASP A 69 2.81 3.10 -9.78
C ASP A 69 1.79 3.00 -8.64
N ASN A 70 2.27 2.78 -7.40
CA ASN A 70 1.41 2.75 -6.22
C ASN A 70 0.77 4.12 -5.90
N TYR A 71 1.46 5.22 -6.16
CA TYR A 71 0.95 6.57 -5.94
C TYR A 71 0.05 7.01 -7.09
N LEU A 72 0.38 6.63 -8.33
CA LEU A 72 -0.45 6.86 -9.51
C LEU A 72 -1.83 6.21 -9.37
N ALA A 73 -1.88 4.94 -8.99
CA ALA A 73 -3.13 4.19 -8.85
C ALA A 73 -4.03 4.75 -7.75
N THR A 74 -3.45 5.15 -6.62
CA THR A 74 -4.24 5.63 -5.48
C THR A 74 -4.62 7.11 -5.66
N GLY A 75 -3.70 7.93 -6.17
CA GLY A 75 -3.94 9.35 -6.44
C GLY A 75 -5.02 9.57 -7.49
N SER A 76 -4.95 8.87 -8.63
CA SER A 76 -5.97 8.99 -9.69
C SER A 76 -7.35 8.57 -9.20
N LYS A 77 -7.44 7.50 -8.40
CA LYS A 77 -8.69 7.08 -7.77
C LYS A 77 -9.26 8.16 -6.85
N LEU A 78 -8.47 8.62 -5.87
CA LEU A 78 -8.95 9.55 -4.84
C LEU A 78 -9.32 10.91 -5.42
N VAL A 79 -8.52 11.43 -6.37
CA VAL A 79 -8.82 12.69 -7.05
C VAL A 79 -10.00 12.53 -8.00
N GLY A 80 -10.07 11.46 -8.79
CA GLY A 80 -11.20 11.20 -9.68
C GLY A 80 -12.53 11.14 -8.92
N ASP A 81 -12.56 10.35 -7.84
CA ASP A 81 -13.73 10.20 -6.97
C ASP A 81 -14.14 11.54 -6.30
N ALA A 82 -13.20 12.47 -6.08
CA ALA A 82 -13.44 13.74 -5.42
C ALA A 82 -13.82 14.88 -6.38
N VAL A 83 -13.28 14.87 -7.60
CA VAL A 83 -13.58 15.86 -8.64
C VAL A 83 -14.98 15.62 -9.23
N LYS A 84 -15.42 14.36 -9.26
CA LYS A 84 -16.78 13.94 -9.62
C LYS A 84 -17.84 14.57 -8.71
N GLY A 85 -18.85 15.17 -9.32
CA GLY A 85 -19.95 15.87 -8.63
C GLY A 85 -19.60 17.30 -8.20
N LEU A 86 -18.34 17.73 -8.34
CA LEU A 86 -17.88 19.09 -8.07
C LEU A 86 -17.52 19.83 -9.37
N PHE A 87 -16.36 19.52 -9.95
CA PHE A 87 -15.89 20.16 -11.17
C PHE A 87 -16.52 19.54 -12.42
N ILE A 88 -16.78 18.23 -12.42
CA ILE A 88 -17.39 17.51 -13.53
C ILE A 88 -18.61 16.72 -13.07
N SER A 89 -19.53 16.41 -14.00
CA SER A 89 -20.72 15.61 -13.72
C SER A 89 -20.39 14.16 -13.36
N ASP A 90 -19.46 13.55 -14.08
CA ASP A 90 -19.10 12.14 -13.95
C ASP A 90 -17.62 11.89 -14.27
N ASP A 91 -17.07 10.75 -13.85
CA ASP A 91 -15.68 10.34 -14.11
C ASP A 91 -15.51 9.56 -15.43
N SER A 92 -16.58 9.44 -16.21
CA SER A 92 -16.57 8.82 -17.53
C SER A 92 -15.56 9.50 -18.47
N PRO A 93 -14.98 8.77 -19.45
CA PRO A 93 -13.98 9.31 -20.39
C PRO A 93 -14.42 10.55 -21.17
N GLU A 94 -15.74 10.77 -21.31
CA GLU A 94 -16.32 11.97 -21.93
C GLU A 94 -16.07 13.26 -21.13
N HIS A 95 -15.97 13.14 -19.81
CA HIS A 95 -15.81 14.25 -18.87
C HIS A 95 -14.39 14.31 -18.31
N LEU A 96 -13.71 13.18 -18.20
CA LEU A 96 -12.33 13.07 -17.74
C LEU A 96 -11.46 12.48 -18.86
N THR A 97 -10.91 13.38 -19.67
CA THR A 97 -10.34 13.03 -20.98
C THR A 97 -8.90 12.55 -20.93
N ALA A 98 -8.11 13.01 -19.94
CA ALA A 98 -6.72 12.61 -19.80
C ALA A 98 -6.20 12.80 -18.37
N TRP A 99 -5.18 12.01 -18.03
CA TRP A 99 -4.37 12.15 -16.83
C TRP A 99 -2.92 12.47 -17.20
N SER A 100 -2.27 13.29 -16.38
CA SER A 100 -0.83 13.54 -16.46
C SER A 100 -0.23 13.49 -15.06
N PHE A 101 0.98 12.95 -14.94
CA PHE A 101 1.63 12.79 -13.64
C PHE A 101 3.06 13.30 -13.69
N ARG A 102 3.45 14.03 -12.66
CA ARG A 102 4.82 14.47 -12.44
C ARG A 102 5.24 14.20 -11.00
N PHE A 103 6.53 14.06 -10.83
CA PHE A 103 7.15 13.83 -9.54
C PHE A 103 8.25 14.86 -9.36
N GLU A 104 8.26 15.49 -8.20
CA GLU A 104 9.28 16.46 -7.82
C GLU A 104 9.76 16.16 -6.40
N PHE A 105 10.96 16.64 -6.09
CA PHE A 105 11.46 16.65 -4.73
C PHE A 105 11.29 18.06 -4.19
N GLY A 106 10.69 18.16 -3.01
CA GLY A 106 10.49 19.42 -2.30
C GLY A 106 10.81 19.23 -0.83
N ASP A 107 10.64 20.28 -0.03
CA ASP A 107 10.86 20.20 1.43
C ASP A 107 9.69 19.52 2.16
N GLU A 108 8.50 19.52 1.56
CA GLU A 108 7.25 19.02 2.16
C GLU A 108 6.55 17.99 1.27
N ALA A 109 5.86 17.05 1.92
CA ALA A 109 4.98 16.10 1.25
C ALA A 109 3.68 16.79 0.81
N LYS A 110 3.50 16.98 -0.50
CA LYS A 110 2.28 17.61 -1.04
C LYS A 110 1.85 17.00 -2.37
N THR A 111 0.56 17.10 -2.66
CA THR A 111 -0.01 16.75 -3.97
C THR A 111 -0.60 18.00 -4.60
N THR A 112 -0.05 18.44 -5.73
CA THR A 112 -0.62 19.53 -6.51
C THR A 112 -1.51 18.95 -7.59
N VAL A 113 -2.75 19.43 -7.67
CA VAL A 113 -3.73 19.04 -8.68
C VAL A 113 -3.95 20.23 -9.61
N VAL A 114 -3.76 19.99 -10.90
CA VAL A 114 -4.04 20.93 -11.98
C VAL A 114 -5.21 20.38 -12.78
N ILE A 115 -6.27 21.16 -12.93
CA ILE A 115 -7.46 20.84 -13.71
C ILE A 115 -7.53 21.82 -14.87
N GLU A 116 -7.51 21.30 -16.09
CA GLU A 116 -7.67 22.10 -17.30
C GLU A 116 -8.96 21.73 -18.02
N GLU A 117 -9.71 22.73 -18.46
CA GLU A 117 -10.88 22.53 -19.31
C GLU A 117 -10.47 22.05 -20.70
N ALA A 118 -11.02 20.91 -21.13
CA ALA A 118 -10.82 20.36 -22.46
C ALA A 118 -11.91 20.86 -23.41
N ASP A 119 -11.51 21.56 -24.47
CA ASP A 119 -12.44 21.90 -25.57
C ASP A 119 -12.79 20.62 -26.33
N ARG A 120 -14.09 20.35 -26.53
CA ARG A 120 -14.54 19.30 -27.45
C ARG A 120 -14.03 19.65 -28.84
N LYS A 121 -12.97 18.98 -29.29
CA LYS A 121 -12.71 18.81 -30.72
C LYS A 121 -13.15 17.42 -31.14
N ASP A 122 -13.87 17.43 -32.25
CA ASP A 122 -14.57 16.31 -32.90
C ASP A 122 -13.69 15.08 -33.14
N GLY A 123 -14.39 13.95 -33.31
CA GLY A 123 -13.85 12.60 -33.39
C GLY A 123 -12.63 12.41 -34.28
N GLY A 124 -11.75 11.51 -33.83
CA GLY A 124 -10.64 11.04 -34.62
C GLY A 124 -9.71 10.15 -33.81
N CYS A 125 -9.93 8.83 -33.93
CA CYS A 125 -8.95 7.74 -33.89
C CYS A 125 -7.83 7.74 -32.82
N ILE A 126 -7.76 6.63 -32.08
CA ILE A 126 -6.63 6.27 -31.22
C ILE A 126 -5.36 6.17 -32.08
N SER A 127 -4.42 7.08 -31.88
CA SER A 127 -3.01 6.85 -32.17
C SER A 127 -2.15 7.48 -31.08
N GLY A 128 -1.19 6.70 -30.59
CA GLY A 128 -0.27 7.11 -29.54
C GLY A 128 0.52 8.35 -29.96
N GLY A 129 0.38 9.41 -29.17
CA GLY A 129 1.22 10.59 -29.22
C GLY A 129 1.49 11.05 -27.80
N GLN A 130 2.61 10.59 -27.23
CA GLN A 130 3.24 11.26 -26.10
C GLN A 130 3.71 12.65 -26.55
N ALA A 131 3.77 13.58 -25.59
CA ALA A 131 4.34 14.91 -25.65
C ALA A 131 3.44 16.02 -26.23
N ALA A 132 2.75 16.74 -25.34
CA ALA A 132 2.81 18.19 -25.20
C ALA A 132 1.78 18.64 -24.15
N PHE A 133 2.17 18.64 -22.87
CA PHE A 133 1.36 19.25 -21.80
C PHE A 133 2.18 20.22 -20.93
N TRP A 134 3.47 20.38 -21.22
CA TRP A 134 4.32 21.37 -20.57
C TRP A 134 5.39 21.82 -21.57
N GLU A 135 5.30 23.05 -22.04
CA GLU A 135 6.49 23.76 -22.55
C GLU A 135 7.13 24.47 -21.36
N ASP A 136 8.37 24.11 -21.04
CA ASP A 136 9.23 24.85 -20.12
C ASP A 136 9.81 26.07 -20.88
N PRO A 137 9.53 27.32 -20.48
CA PRO A 137 10.37 28.43 -20.87
C PRO A 137 11.59 28.44 -19.96
N SER A 138 12.77 28.30 -20.57
CA SER A 138 14.11 28.66 -20.03
C SER A 138 15.03 27.48 -19.68
N ALA A 139 15.72 26.96 -20.70
CA ALA A 139 17.10 26.51 -20.54
C ALA A 139 17.91 26.93 -21.80
N PRO A 140 18.94 27.79 -21.69
CA PRO A 140 19.82 28.05 -22.82
C PRO A 140 20.86 26.92 -22.96
N SER A 141 20.87 26.41 -24.18
CA SER A 141 21.82 25.47 -24.77
C SER A 141 23.25 26.02 -24.77
N SER A 142 24.23 25.19 -24.41
CA SER A 142 25.59 25.31 -24.94
C SER A 142 26.13 23.93 -25.31
N LYS A 143 26.25 23.73 -26.62
CA LYS A 143 27.02 22.70 -27.32
C LYS A 143 28.50 22.78 -26.93
N MET A 144 29.20 21.64 -26.88
CA MET A 144 30.55 21.49 -27.46
C MET A 144 30.77 20.04 -27.93
N THR A 145 31.57 19.95 -29.00
CA THR A 145 31.81 18.84 -29.92
C THR A 145 33.22 18.26 -29.76
N ALA A 146 33.32 16.94 -29.99
CA ALA A 146 34.37 16.17 -30.73
C ALA A 146 35.87 16.17 -30.32
N GLY A 147 36.47 14.98 -30.51
CA GLY A 147 37.92 14.67 -30.49
C GLY A 147 38.36 13.98 -29.19
N GLU A 148 39.12 12.88 -29.11
CA GLU A 148 40.05 12.24 -30.05
C GLU A 148 40.43 10.85 -29.49
N GLN A 149 40.71 9.86 -30.36
CA GLN A 149 41.26 8.55 -30.00
C GLN A 149 42.81 8.61 -29.98
N VAL A 150 43.48 8.05 -28.95
CA VAL A 150 44.81 7.42 -29.11
C VAL A 150 44.98 6.25 -28.12
N SER A 151 45.63 5.23 -28.66
CA SER A 151 45.99 3.88 -28.22
C SER A 151 46.86 3.71 -26.97
N ALA A 152 46.65 2.55 -26.33
CA ALA A 152 47.61 1.51 -25.92
C ALA A 152 48.74 1.76 -24.90
N GLU A 153 48.92 0.70 -24.08
CA GLU A 153 50.12 0.22 -23.37
C GLU A 153 50.38 0.58 -21.89
N ARG A 154 49.96 -0.39 -21.03
CA ARG A 154 50.81 -1.32 -20.23
C ARG A 154 51.22 -0.97 -18.79
N LEU A 155 51.12 -2.04 -17.96
CA LEU A 155 51.75 -2.33 -16.65
C LEU A 155 51.09 -1.66 -15.44
N SER A 156 50.91 -2.27 -14.27
CA SER A 156 51.16 -3.62 -13.73
C SER A 156 50.68 -3.58 -12.27
N GLY A 157 50.03 -4.64 -11.80
CA GLY A 157 50.12 -5.06 -10.40
C GLY A 157 49.15 -4.42 -9.39
N ARG A 158 48.13 -5.18 -8.99
CA ARG A 158 47.85 -5.44 -7.56
C ARG A 158 46.81 -6.55 -7.38
N GLN A 159 47.32 -7.71 -6.98
CA GLN A 159 46.74 -8.71 -6.09
C GLN A 159 45.25 -9.05 -6.27
N GLU A 160 45.03 -10.03 -7.15
CA GLU A 160 43.94 -10.98 -7.05
C GLU A 160 44.10 -11.76 -5.73
N MET A 161 43.32 -11.38 -4.73
CA MET A 161 43.20 -12.16 -3.51
C MET A 161 42.27 -13.32 -3.84
N GLU A 162 42.85 -14.49 -4.07
CA GLU A 162 42.11 -15.75 -4.19
C GLU A 162 41.25 -15.95 -2.94
N VAL A 163 39.94 -15.71 -3.09
CA VAL A 163 38.95 -16.16 -2.12
C VAL A 163 38.76 -17.65 -2.37
N VAL A 164 39.49 -18.45 -1.59
CA VAL A 164 39.28 -19.89 -1.46
C VAL A 164 37.79 -20.15 -1.16
N PRO A 165 37.04 -20.83 -2.04
CA PRO A 165 35.64 -21.10 -1.78
C PRO A 165 35.55 -22.26 -0.79
N THR A 166 35.36 -21.94 0.49
CA THR A 166 34.90 -22.91 1.47
C THR A 166 33.47 -23.30 1.11
N SER A 167 33.35 -24.41 0.38
CA SER A 167 32.26 -25.39 0.43
C SER A 167 30.89 -24.86 0.93
N GLY A 168 29.99 -24.55 -0.02
CA GLY A 168 28.57 -24.82 0.11
C GLY A 168 27.70 -23.92 1.01
N ARG A 169 28.17 -22.75 1.47
CA ARG A 169 27.27 -21.75 2.08
C ARG A 169 26.64 -20.86 1.00
N PRO A 170 25.31 -20.74 0.92
CA PRO A 170 24.69 -19.76 0.05
C PRO A 170 25.10 -18.36 0.50
N VAL A 171 25.81 -17.63 -0.37
CA VAL A 171 26.32 -16.29 -0.06
C VAL A 171 25.12 -15.35 0.09
N CYS A 172 24.95 -14.78 1.28
CA CYS A 172 23.92 -13.79 1.52
C CYS A 172 24.28 -12.49 0.82
N THR A 173 23.51 -12.08 -0.19
CA THR A 173 23.72 -10.80 -0.89
C THR A 173 23.50 -9.57 -0.01
N LEU A 174 22.90 -9.75 1.17
CA LEU A 174 22.62 -8.70 2.14
C LEU A 174 23.61 -8.70 3.31
N TYR A 175 24.64 -9.55 3.32
CA TYR A 175 25.52 -9.77 4.48
C TYR A 175 26.08 -8.47 5.05
N GLU A 176 26.67 -7.61 4.21
CA GLU A 176 27.30 -6.36 4.63
C GLU A 176 26.33 -5.30 5.20
N ASN A 177 25.04 -5.39 4.85
CA ASN A 177 24.06 -4.35 5.16
C ASN A 177 22.89 -4.84 6.03
N CYS A 178 22.87 -6.13 6.41
CA CYS A 178 21.77 -6.73 7.15
C CYS A 178 22.04 -6.64 8.66
N ILE A 179 21.34 -5.73 9.33
CA ILE A 179 21.41 -5.54 10.79
C ILE A 179 20.38 -6.37 11.56
N ALA A 180 19.78 -7.38 10.93
CA ALA A 180 18.79 -8.23 11.60
C ALA A 180 19.48 -9.19 12.59
N PRO A 181 19.05 -9.25 13.86
CA PRO A 181 19.69 -10.06 14.90
C PRO A 181 19.46 -11.56 14.70
N LEU A 182 18.37 -11.95 14.03
CA LEU A 182 18.09 -13.33 13.64
C LEU A 182 18.26 -13.49 12.13
N CYS A 183 19.21 -14.34 11.73
CA CYS A 183 19.55 -14.60 10.33
C CYS A 183 19.27 -16.07 9.95
N PRO A 184 18.51 -16.34 8.88
CA PRO A 184 18.23 -17.71 8.43
C PRO A 184 19.46 -18.46 7.92
N LEU A 185 20.52 -17.75 7.57
CA LEU A 185 21.78 -18.31 7.06
C LEU A 185 22.85 -18.49 8.14
N ASP A 186 22.63 -17.93 9.33
CA ASP A 186 23.51 -18.09 10.47
C ASP A 186 22.81 -18.83 11.61
N ARG A 187 23.19 -20.11 11.80
CA ARG A 187 22.60 -20.96 12.84
C ARG A 187 22.90 -20.46 14.25
N SER A 188 24.00 -19.73 14.46
CA SER A 188 24.34 -19.21 15.79
C SER A 188 23.40 -18.09 16.21
N SER A 189 23.03 -17.21 15.27
CA SER A 189 22.04 -16.15 15.51
C SER A 189 20.67 -16.67 15.94
N LEU A 190 20.29 -17.89 15.53
CA LEU A 190 18.97 -18.46 15.81
C LEU A 190 18.73 -18.82 17.28
N ASN A 191 19.79 -18.86 18.09
CA ASN A 191 19.69 -19.00 19.55
C ASN A 191 19.52 -17.64 20.27
N GLY A 192 19.45 -16.54 19.52
CA GLY A 192 19.31 -15.20 20.04
C GLY A 192 17.87 -14.83 20.43
N ILE A 193 17.78 -13.66 21.05
CA ILE A 193 16.52 -12.97 21.35
C ILE A 193 16.24 -11.92 20.27
N TRP A 194 14.98 -11.56 20.10
CA TRP A 194 14.56 -10.51 19.17
C TRP A 194 13.51 -9.60 19.80
N TYR A 195 13.68 -8.29 19.64
CA TYR A 195 12.72 -7.28 20.07
C TYR A 195 11.88 -6.76 18.89
N PRO A 196 10.60 -6.40 19.11
CA PRO A 196 9.72 -5.99 18.01
C PRO A 196 10.10 -4.71 17.25
N ASP A 197 10.95 -3.88 17.84
CA ASP A 197 11.53 -2.67 17.26
C ASP A 197 12.83 -2.93 16.48
N GLU A 198 13.42 -4.11 16.60
CA GLU A 198 14.61 -4.50 15.84
C GLU A 198 14.28 -4.90 14.39
N GLU A 199 15.26 -4.73 13.52
CA GLU A 199 15.13 -5.05 12.10
C GLU A 199 14.92 -6.54 11.85
N ILE A 200 14.13 -6.85 10.82
CA ILE A 200 13.84 -8.22 10.38
C ILE A 200 14.60 -8.47 9.08
N CYS A 201 15.17 -9.68 8.94
CA CYS A 201 15.91 -10.06 7.73
C CYS A 201 15.07 -9.81 6.45
N ARG A 202 15.67 -9.13 5.48
CA ARG A 202 15.01 -8.70 4.22
C ARG A 202 15.18 -9.68 3.07
N SER A 203 15.78 -10.86 3.33
CA SER A 203 15.98 -11.89 2.31
C SER A 203 14.66 -12.30 1.65
N ARG A 204 14.59 -12.20 0.33
CA ARG A 204 13.42 -12.62 -0.46
C ARG A 204 13.28 -14.14 -0.51
N ILE A 205 14.40 -14.87 -0.43
CA ILE A 205 14.45 -16.33 -0.50
C ILE A 205 13.88 -16.94 0.79
N HIS A 206 14.34 -16.43 1.94
CA HIS A 206 13.97 -16.96 3.25
C HIS A 206 12.76 -16.26 3.88
N GLY A 207 12.22 -15.22 3.24
CA GLY A 207 11.12 -14.42 3.78
C GLY A 207 9.81 -15.18 4.04
N ASN A 208 9.69 -16.42 3.55
CA ASN A 208 8.54 -17.30 3.75
C ASN A 208 8.64 -18.21 4.98
N LEU A 209 9.77 -18.21 5.71
CA LEU A 209 9.91 -18.97 6.95
C LEU A 209 8.85 -18.55 7.98
N SER A 210 8.34 -19.53 8.74
CA SER A 210 7.28 -19.34 9.74
C SER A 210 7.65 -18.28 10.77
N TRP A 211 8.84 -18.37 11.37
CA TRP A 211 9.30 -17.43 12.39
C TRP A 211 9.51 -16.01 11.85
N MET A 212 9.99 -15.85 10.61
CA MET A 212 10.11 -14.52 9.98
C MET A 212 8.73 -13.90 9.69
N ARG A 213 7.74 -14.73 9.31
CA ARG A 213 6.35 -14.27 9.16
C ARG A 213 5.76 -13.89 10.52
N ALA A 214 6.13 -14.58 11.60
CA ALA A 214 5.73 -14.23 12.95
C ALA A 214 6.35 -12.91 13.40
N GLN A 215 7.66 -12.68 13.20
CA GLN A 215 8.31 -11.40 13.50
C GLN A 215 7.59 -10.22 12.83
N ARG A 216 7.25 -10.31 11.54
CA ARG A 216 6.53 -9.24 10.83
C ARG A 216 5.12 -8.99 11.36
N LYS A 217 4.46 -10.02 11.90
CA LYS A 217 3.12 -9.89 12.51
C LYS A 217 3.23 -9.28 13.90
N ILE A 218 4.21 -9.71 14.69
CA ILE A 218 4.48 -9.22 16.04
C ILE A 218 4.93 -7.76 15.98
N ALA A 219 5.87 -7.39 15.11
CA ALA A 219 6.31 -6.00 14.91
C ALA A 219 5.16 -5.02 14.59
N LYS A 220 4.05 -5.52 14.01
CA LYS A 220 2.84 -4.72 13.73
C LYS A 220 1.82 -4.71 14.85
N SER A 221 1.82 -5.73 15.70
CA SER A 221 0.74 -6.02 16.65
C SER A 221 1.16 -5.83 18.11
N ALA A 222 2.45 -5.93 18.38
CA ALA A 222 3.04 -5.80 19.70
C ALA A 222 3.18 -4.32 20.07
N ASN A 223 3.11 -4.03 21.36
CA ASN A 223 3.37 -2.68 21.87
C ASN A 223 4.89 -2.41 21.87
N ARG A 224 5.36 -1.16 21.80
CA ARG A 224 6.81 -0.89 21.73
C ARG A 224 7.60 -1.34 22.97
N THR A 225 6.92 -1.58 24.08
CA THR A 225 7.49 -2.04 25.36
C THR A 225 7.32 -3.55 25.58
N SER A 226 7.08 -4.32 24.53
CA SER A 226 6.54 -5.68 24.64
C SER A 226 7.58 -6.78 24.95
N GLY A 227 8.70 -6.48 25.59
CA GLY A 227 9.70 -7.50 25.93
C GLY A 227 10.33 -8.17 24.70
N TYR A 228 11.07 -9.26 24.93
CA TYR A 228 11.76 -9.99 23.87
C TYR A 228 11.05 -11.29 23.47
N PHE A 229 11.34 -11.76 22.27
CA PHE A 229 10.80 -13.01 21.73
C PHE A 229 11.94 -13.95 21.36
N THR A 230 11.83 -15.21 21.76
CA THR A 230 12.77 -16.26 21.38
C THR A 230 12.33 -16.94 20.08
N LEU A 231 13.26 -17.64 19.42
CA LEU A 231 12.94 -18.38 18.21
C LEU A 231 11.84 -19.44 18.44
N ALA A 232 11.78 -20.05 19.63
CA ALA A 232 10.74 -21.01 19.99
C ALA A 232 9.34 -20.38 19.96
N MET A 233 9.20 -19.15 20.46
CA MET A 233 7.95 -18.39 20.40
C MET A 233 7.61 -18.02 18.95
N LEU A 234 8.60 -17.57 18.16
CA LEU A 234 8.39 -17.15 16.78
C LEU A 234 8.03 -18.32 15.85
N ASN A 235 8.59 -19.50 16.08
CA ASN A 235 8.25 -20.70 15.31
C ASN A 235 6.89 -21.31 15.68
N ARG A 236 6.29 -20.88 16.80
CA ARG A 236 4.95 -21.31 17.21
C ARG A 236 3.93 -20.81 16.18
N ASN A 237 3.26 -21.73 15.47
CA ASN A 237 2.15 -21.38 14.58
C ASN A 237 0.88 -21.02 15.39
N CYS A 238 0.95 -19.94 16.16
CA CYS A 238 -0.12 -19.45 17.03
C CYS A 238 -0.85 -18.25 16.39
N ILE A 239 -1.97 -17.86 17.00
CA ILE A 239 -2.74 -16.69 16.57
C ILE A 239 -2.17 -15.45 17.27
N ILE A 240 -1.46 -14.62 16.52
CA ILE A 240 -0.92 -13.35 17.01
C ILE A 240 -2.06 -12.32 17.08
N ARG A 241 -2.40 -11.89 18.30
CA ARG A 241 -3.42 -10.86 18.57
C ARG A 241 -2.77 -9.49 18.81
N PRO A 242 -3.52 -8.38 18.64
CA PRO A 242 -3.05 -7.05 19.05
C PRO A 242 -2.74 -7.03 20.56
N GLY A 243 -1.61 -6.43 20.93
CA GLY A 243 -1.14 -6.39 22.32
C GLY A 243 -0.41 -7.65 22.77
N ILE A 244 0.10 -8.47 21.85
CA ILE A 244 0.97 -9.59 22.20
C ILE A 244 2.23 -9.07 22.93
N THR A 245 2.56 -9.73 24.03
CA THR A 245 3.71 -9.40 24.87
C THR A 245 4.70 -10.57 24.84
N GLY A 246 5.97 -10.25 24.79
CA GLY A 246 7.11 -11.14 24.92
C GLY A 246 7.53 -11.31 26.38
N LEU A 247 8.73 -11.88 26.57
CA LEU A 247 9.30 -12.17 27.88
C LEU A 247 10.01 -10.94 28.45
N ASP A 248 10.00 -10.80 29.78
CA ASP A 248 10.73 -9.75 30.49
C ASP A 248 12.19 -10.18 30.72
N PRO A 249 13.20 -9.36 30.32
CA PRO A 249 14.61 -9.67 30.54
C PRO A 249 15.05 -9.70 32.02
N ASN A 250 14.26 -9.13 32.94
CA ASN A 250 14.58 -9.08 34.37
C ASN A 250 14.05 -10.29 35.15
N GLU A 251 13.23 -11.14 34.52
CA GLU A 251 12.64 -12.33 35.11
C GLU A 251 13.26 -13.60 34.50
N PRO A 252 13.20 -14.75 35.21
CA PRO A 252 13.72 -16.01 34.68
C PRO A 252 12.98 -16.43 33.40
N GLU A 253 13.72 -16.85 32.37
CA GLU A 253 13.16 -17.16 31.04
C GLU A 253 12.26 -18.40 31.02
N GLU A 254 12.71 -19.52 31.59
CA GLU A 254 12.02 -20.82 31.44
C GLU A 254 10.56 -20.81 31.94
N PRO A 255 10.23 -20.25 33.13
CA PRO A 255 8.85 -20.20 33.61
C PRO A 255 7.98 -19.29 32.74
N GLN A 256 8.50 -18.16 32.29
CA GLN A 256 7.78 -17.23 31.43
C GLN A 256 7.51 -17.84 30.05
N LEU A 257 8.51 -18.49 29.45
CA LEU A 257 8.38 -19.15 28.16
C LEU A 257 7.32 -20.25 28.21
N LYS A 258 7.31 -21.06 29.27
CA LYS A 258 6.30 -22.10 29.46
C LYS A 258 4.89 -21.51 29.52
N ARG A 259 4.67 -20.51 30.37
CA ARG A 259 3.38 -19.78 30.48
C ARG A 259 2.96 -19.21 29.13
N TRP A 260 3.89 -18.57 28.43
CA TRP A 260 3.62 -17.97 27.12
C TRP A 260 3.18 -19.01 26.09
N LEU A 261 3.85 -20.18 26.05
CA LEU A 261 3.50 -21.26 25.13
C LEU A 261 2.14 -21.88 25.43
N ASP A 262 1.74 -21.94 26.70
CA ASP A 262 0.44 -22.43 27.14
C ASP A 262 -0.68 -21.44 26.77
N ASP A 263 -0.44 -20.13 26.94
CA ASP A 263 -1.38 -19.06 26.56
C ASP A 263 -1.53 -18.91 25.04
N HIS A 264 -0.53 -19.36 24.28
CA HIS A 264 -0.48 -19.29 22.81
C HIS A 264 -0.43 -20.70 22.18
N PRO A 265 -1.54 -21.45 22.23
CA PRO A 265 -1.60 -22.79 21.67
C PRO A 265 -1.43 -22.76 20.15
N VAL A 266 -0.89 -23.85 19.62
CA VAL A 266 -0.74 -24.05 18.18
C VAL A 266 -2.12 -24.00 17.53
N LYS A 267 -2.22 -23.28 16.42
CA LYS A 267 -3.46 -23.17 15.66
C LYS A 267 -3.89 -24.56 15.21
N ARG A 268 -5.12 -24.94 15.55
CA ARG A 268 -5.74 -26.18 15.07
C ARG A 268 -5.70 -26.21 13.54
N GLU A 269 -5.07 -27.24 12.99
CA GLU A 269 -5.18 -27.54 11.58
C GLU A 269 -6.62 -27.95 11.27
N MET A 270 -7.19 -27.41 10.20
CA MET A 270 -8.54 -27.80 9.78
C MET A 270 -8.45 -29.19 9.16
N SER A 271 -9.40 -30.07 9.46
CA SER A 271 -9.47 -31.36 8.78
C SER A 271 -9.69 -31.16 7.28
N GLU A 272 -9.28 -32.13 6.47
CA GLU A 272 -9.45 -32.08 5.01
C GLU A 272 -10.93 -31.89 4.62
N GLU A 273 -11.83 -32.53 5.36
CA GLU A 273 -13.28 -32.37 5.24
C GLU A 273 -13.74 -30.94 5.56
N GLU A 274 -13.23 -30.33 6.62
CA GLU A 274 -13.54 -28.94 7.01
C GLU A 274 -13.00 -27.95 5.95
N ILE A 275 -11.82 -28.21 5.39
CA ILE A 275 -11.23 -27.45 4.28
C ILE A 275 -12.14 -27.54 3.05
N LEU A 276 -12.56 -28.74 2.67
CA LEU A 276 -13.41 -28.98 1.51
C LEU A 276 -14.79 -28.31 1.67
N MET A 277 -15.39 -28.43 2.86
CA MET A 277 -16.66 -27.78 3.19
C MET A 277 -16.56 -26.25 3.07
N ARG A 278 -15.46 -25.65 3.57
CA ARG A 278 -15.22 -24.20 3.45
C ARG A 278 -14.96 -23.77 2.00
N LYS A 279 -14.24 -24.57 1.20
CA LYS A 279 -14.08 -24.33 -0.24
C LYS A 279 -15.44 -24.33 -0.96
N SER A 280 -16.29 -25.31 -0.68
CA SER A 280 -17.65 -25.40 -1.23
C SER A 280 -18.54 -24.21 -0.84
N LEU A 281 -18.49 -23.78 0.42
CA LEU A 281 -19.21 -22.58 0.88
C LEU A 281 -18.71 -21.30 0.18
N ALA A 282 -17.38 -21.12 0.07
CA ALA A 282 -16.79 -19.97 -0.62
C ALA A 282 -17.20 -19.93 -2.11
N GLN A 283 -17.20 -21.08 -2.78
CA GLN A 283 -17.60 -21.19 -4.18
C GLN A 283 -19.08 -20.86 -4.38
N ARG A 284 -19.97 -21.32 -3.49
CA ARG A 284 -21.39 -20.93 -3.51
C ARG A 284 -21.61 -19.43 -3.31
N CYS A 285 -20.80 -18.78 -2.48
CA CYS A 285 -20.86 -17.32 -2.29
C CYS A 285 -20.40 -16.54 -3.53
N LEU A 286 -19.48 -17.09 -4.33
CA LEU A 286 -19.04 -16.48 -5.59
C LEU A 286 -20.12 -16.60 -6.69
N VAL A 287 -20.79 -17.75 -6.81
CA VAL A 287 -21.89 -17.95 -7.78
C VAL A 287 -23.03 -16.95 -7.51
N ARG A 288 -23.45 -16.79 -6.25
CA ARG A 288 -24.49 -15.82 -5.86
C ARG A 288 -24.13 -14.35 -6.12
N LYS A 289 -22.84 -14.02 -6.29
CA LYS A 289 -22.40 -12.67 -6.67
C LYS A 289 -22.38 -12.46 -8.19
N GLY A 290 -22.34 -13.53 -8.99
CA GLY A 290 -22.41 -13.48 -10.45
C GLY A 290 -23.84 -13.32 -10.99
N ASP A 291 -24.85 -13.80 -10.27
CA ASP A 291 -26.25 -13.81 -10.74
C ASP A 291 -27.04 -12.52 -10.49
N LYS A 292 -26.40 -11.42 -10.05
CA LYS A 292 -27.07 -10.12 -9.97
C LYS A 292 -27.02 -9.41 -11.32
N VAL A 293 -27.83 -9.90 -12.26
CA VAL A 293 -28.26 -9.11 -13.43
C VAL A 293 -29.24 -8.02 -12.91
N PRO A 294 -29.02 -6.72 -13.20
CA PRO A 294 -30.03 -5.71 -12.93
C PRO A 294 -31.16 -5.92 -13.95
N VAL A 295 -32.31 -6.44 -13.49
CA VAL A 295 -33.52 -6.39 -14.30
C VAL A 295 -34.14 -5.02 -14.09
N GLU A 296 -34.05 -4.17 -15.11
CA GLU A 296 -34.81 -2.93 -15.21
C GLU A 296 -36.32 -3.22 -15.27
N GLY A 297 -37.08 -2.43 -14.53
CA GLY A 297 -38.43 -2.00 -14.90
C GLY A 297 -39.55 -3.03 -14.84
N VAL A 298 -40.15 -3.22 -13.66
CA VAL A 298 -41.62 -3.33 -13.56
C VAL A 298 -42.08 -2.65 -12.26
N SER A 299 -42.77 -1.54 -12.44
CA SER A 299 -43.59 -0.88 -11.42
C SER A 299 -44.81 -1.74 -11.08
N THR A 300 -44.94 -2.16 -9.82
CA THR A 300 -46.26 -2.38 -9.19
C THR A 300 -46.19 -2.08 -7.70
N PRO A 301 -47.23 -1.46 -7.10
CA PRO A 301 -47.20 -1.01 -5.72
C PRO A 301 -47.60 -2.16 -4.78
N ILE A 302 -46.70 -2.51 -3.85
CA ILE A 302 -47.00 -3.43 -2.76
C ILE A 302 -47.61 -2.64 -1.61
N SER A 303 -48.91 -2.85 -1.40
CA SER A 303 -49.67 -2.40 -0.24
C SER A 303 -49.03 -2.88 1.07
N LYS A 304 -48.74 -1.94 1.98
CA LYS A 304 -48.28 -2.26 3.34
C LYS A 304 -49.44 -2.88 4.14
N PRO A 305 -49.26 -4.03 4.81
CA PRO A 305 -50.20 -4.48 5.83
C PRO A 305 -50.08 -3.62 7.10
N PRO A 306 -51.16 -3.48 7.89
CA PRO A 306 -51.24 -2.52 8.98
C PRO A 306 -50.41 -2.96 10.20
N LEU A 307 -49.66 -1.99 10.75
CA LEU A 307 -49.00 -2.05 12.05
C LEU A 307 -50.05 -2.22 13.15
N LYS A 308 -50.13 -3.41 13.76
CA LYS A 308 -50.79 -3.57 15.07
C LYS A 308 -49.89 -2.99 16.16
N ARG A 309 -50.31 -1.87 16.74
CA ARG A 309 -49.91 -1.45 18.09
C ARG A 309 -50.72 -2.27 19.09
N GLY A 310 -50.05 -2.84 20.07
CA GLY A 310 -50.61 -3.48 21.27
C GLY A 310 -49.41 -3.92 22.13
N GLU A 311 -48.99 -3.10 23.10
CA GLU A 311 -49.43 -3.10 24.49
C GLU A 311 -48.67 -4.09 25.38
N GLY A 312 -48.21 -3.61 26.53
CA GLY A 312 -48.27 -4.41 27.76
C GLY A 312 -46.99 -5.15 28.18
N ARG A 313 -46.25 -4.50 29.08
CA ARG A 313 -45.41 -5.08 30.15
C ARG A 313 -45.77 -6.51 30.57
N LYS A 314 -44.76 -7.37 30.78
CA LYS A 314 -44.65 -8.19 32.01
C LYS A 314 -43.18 -8.29 32.45
N LYS A 315 -42.94 -7.90 33.70
CA LYS A 315 -41.78 -8.32 34.51
C LYS A 315 -41.93 -9.81 34.81
N CYS A 316 -40.82 -10.52 34.89
CA CYS A 316 -40.74 -11.88 35.41
C CYS A 316 -39.63 -11.96 36.48
N PRO A 317 -39.76 -12.92 37.42
CA PRO A 317 -39.42 -12.80 38.84
C PRO A 317 -37.93 -12.90 39.17
#